data_AF-A0A6C0IAH5-F1
#
_entry.id   AF-A0A6C0IAH5-F1
#
_cell.length_a   1.000
_cell.length_b   1.000
_cell.length_c   1.000
_cell.angle_alpha   90.00
_cell.angle_beta   90.00
_cell.angle_gamma   90.00
#
_symmetry.space_group_name_H-M   'P 1'
#
loop_
_entity.id
_entity.type
_entity.pdbx_description
1 polymer ?
#
loop_
_entity_poly.entity_id
_entity_poly.type
_entity_poly.pdbx_seq_one_letter_code
_entity_poly.pdbx_strand_id
1 'polypeptide(L)'
;MTTMEELRKHRFLNLTLIDLIPTLIVGLIIHSYLWLYPLELDIIEQSHRTFIQYVASLSIIIITSLGLGILSHRVAGIRSGLSAHLGLNGLPNKNNIVF
;
A
#
# COMPACT_ATOMS: atom_id res chain seq x y z
N MET A 1 3.88 33.13 -8.82
CA MET A 1 4.68 32.74 -7.64
C MET A 1 3.75 31.93 -6.76
N THR A 2 3.83 30.60 -6.83
CA THR A 2 2.96 29.71 -6.07
C THR A 2 3.32 29.81 -4.59
N THR A 3 2.32 30.06 -3.74
CA THR A 3 2.55 30.26 -2.31
C THR A 3 2.70 28.91 -1.60
N MET A 4 3.41 28.87 -0.46
CA MET A 4 3.51 27.67 0.38
C MET A 4 2.14 27.13 0.82
N GLU A 5 1.12 28.00 0.91
CA GLU A 5 -0.26 27.61 1.18
C GLU A 5 -0.93 26.86 0.00
N GLU A 6 -0.59 27.19 -1.25
CA GLU A 6 -1.13 26.50 -2.43
C GLU A 6 -0.54 25.10 -2.61
N LEU A 7 0.75 24.92 -2.33
CA LEU A 7 1.41 23.60 -2.28
C LEU A 7 0.78 22.68 -1.21
N ARG A 8 0.29 23.25 -0.11
CA ARG A 8 -0.39 22.53 0.98
C ARG A 8 -1.84 22.18 0.64
N LYS A 9 -2.45 22.86 -0.33
CA LYS A 9 -3.84 22.65 -0.79
C LYS A 9 -3.98 21.45 -1.73
N HIS A 10 -2.91 21.06 -2.42
CA HIS A 10 -2.86 19.85 -3.27
C HIS A 10 -2.56 18.57 -2.48
N ARG A 11 -3.07 18.50 -1.25
CA ARG A 11 -3.05 17.30 -0.40
C ARG A 11 -3.99 16.18 -0.89
N PHE A 12 -4.47 16.27 -2.13
CA PHE A 12 -5.09 15.14 -2.83
C PHE A 12 -4.09 13.99 -3.00
N LEU A 13 -2.80 14.32 -3.18
CA LEU A 13 -1.68 13.37 -3.15
C LEU A 13 -0.98 13.38 -1.78
N ASN A 14 -1.79 13.33 -0.73
CA ASN A 14 -1.39 12.93 0.62
C ASN A 14 -0.39 11.75 0.47
N LEU A 15 0.81 11.82 1.07
CA LEU A 15 1.93 10.84 0.97
C LEU A 15 1.47 9.38 0.76
N THR A 16 0.38 9.03 1.42
CA THR A 16 -0.54 7.92 1.13
C THR A 16 -0.58 7.36 -0.30
N LEU A 17 -0.82 8.16 -1.34
CA LEU A 17 -0.97 7.67 -2.71
C LEU A 17 0.37 7.43 -3.39
N ILE A 18 1.37 8.26 -3.08
CA ILE A 18 2.72 8.17 -3.64
C ILE A 18 3.46 6.96 -3.06
N ASP A 19 3.21 6.58 -1.81
CA ASP A 19 3.81 5.37 -1.22
C ASP A 19 3.02 4.11 -1.62
N LEU A 20 1.71 4.24 -1.82
CA LEU A 20 0.83 3.13 -2.15
C LEU A 20 1.02 2.64 -3.59
N ILE A 21 1.11 3.55 -4.56
CA ILE A 21 1.21 3.19 -5.98
C ILE A 21 2.45 2.31 -6.25
N PRO A 22 3.68 2.70 -5.83
CA PRO A 22 4.87 1.86 -5.99
C PRO A 22 4.73 0.52 -5.27
N THR A 23 4.17 0.51 -4.06
CA THR A 23 3.95 -0.73 -3.30
C THR A 23 3.02 -1.69 -4.04
N LEU A 24 1.92 -1.17 -4.62
CA LEU A 24 0.99 -1.97 -5.42
C LEU A 24 1.62 -2.45 -6.72
N ILE A 25 2.42 -1.62 -7.39
CA ILE A 25 3.13 -1.99 -8.63
C ILE A 25 4.13 -3.11 -8.33
N VAL A 26 4.97 -2.95 -7.30
CA VAL A 26 5.96 -3.97 -6.91
C VAL A 26 5.27 -5.26 -6.51
N GLY A 27 4.22 -5.18 -5.68
CA GLY A 27 3.43 -6.34 -5.29
C GLY A 27 2.79 -7.05 -6.48
N LEU A 28 2.25 -6.30 -7.45
CA LEU A 28 1.67 -6.86 -8.68
C LEU A 28 2.72 -7.56 -9.54
N ILE A 29 3.91 -6.97 -9.71
CA ILE A 29 5.02 -7.55 -10.47
C ILE A 29 5.45 -8.87 -9.83
N ILE A 30 5.72 -8.87 -8.52
CA ILE A 30 6.16 -10.08 -7.79
C ILE A 30 5.08 -11.16 -7.86
N HIS A 31 3.82 -10.80 -7.61
CA HIS A 31 2.70 -11.75 -7.67
C HIS A 31 2.53 -12.36 -9.06
N SER A 32 2.58 -11.53 -10.10
CA SER A 32 2.47 -11.99 -11.49
C SER A 32 3.64 -12.91 -11.86
N TYR A 33 4.85 -12.57 -11.45
CA TYR A 33 6.04 -13.37 -11.69
C TYR A 33 5.94 -14.75 -11.01
N LEU A 34 5.61 -14.80 -9.73
CA LEU A 34 5.45 -16.06 -8.99
C LEU A 34 4.22 -16.87 -9.44
N TRP A 35 3.22 -16.20 -10.03
CA TRP A 35 2.10 -16.90 -10.65
C TRP A 35 2.51 -17.63 -11.93
N LEU A 36 3.37 -17.02 -12.75
CA LEU A 36 3.87 -17.62 -13.99
C LEU A 36 4.98 -18.64 -13.75
N TYR A 37 5.85 -18.37 -12.79
CA TYR A 37 7.04 -19.17 -12.45
C TYR A 37 7.01 -19.59 -10.98
N PRO A 38 6.12 -20.51 -10.59
CA PRO A 38 6.06 -20.94 -9.20
C PRO A 38 7.32 -21.74 -8.82
N LEU A 39 7.85 -21.51 -7.62
CA LEU A 39 9.10 -22.12 -7.17
C LEU A 39 8.96 -23.62 -6.82
N GLU A 40 7.80 -24.03 -6.32
CA GLU A 40 7.56 -25.35 -5.72
C GLU A 40 6.21 -25.95 -6.13
N LEU A 41 5.81 -25.78 -7.41
CA LEU A 41 4.60 -26.42 -7.96
C LEU A 41 4.96 -27.36 -9.09
N ASP A 42 4.34 -28.55 -9.10
CA ASP A 42 4.41 -29.45 -10.25
C ASP A 42 3.59 -28.91 -11.44
N ILE A 43 3.95 -29.33 -12.65
CA ILE A 43 3.32 -28.90 -13.92
C ILE A 43 1.81 -29.22 -13.92
N ILE A 44 1.42 -30.37 -13.36
CA ILE A 44 0.02 -30.80 -13.28
C ILE A 44 -0.76 -29.85 -12.38
N GLU A 45 -0.24 -29.53 -11.20
CA GLU A 45 -0.87 -28.60 -10.27
C GLU A 45 -0.95 -27.18 -10.85
N GLN A 46 0.08 -26.75 -11.59
CA GLN A 46 0.10 -25.44 -12.23
C GLN A 46 -1.02 -25.32 -13.27
N SER A 47 -1.31 -26.40 -14.01
CA SER A 47 -2.37 -26.43 -15.02
C SER A 47 -3.78 -26.30 -14.43
N HIS A 48 -3.96 -26.65 -13.16
CA HIS A 48 -5.24 -26.54 -12.45
C HIS A 48 -5.48 -25.16 -11.83
N ARG A 49 -4.50 -24.25 -11.89
CA ARG A 49 -4.66 -22.90 -11.33
C ARG A 49 -5.70 -22.12 -12.10
N THR A 50 -6.63 -21.53 -11.38
CA THR A 50 -7.73 -20.76 -11.96
C THR A 50 -7.50 -19.25 -11.83
N PHE A 51 -8.14 -18.48 -12.72
CA PHE A 51 -8.14 -17.02 -12.62
C PHE A 51 -8.74 -16.53 -11.29
N ILE A 52 -9.73 -17.23 -10.73
CA ILE A 52 -10.31 -16.87 -9.43
C ILE A 52 -9.27 -16.96 -8.32
N GLN A 53 -8.45 -18.01 -8.31
CA GLN A 53 -7.34 -18.15 -7.36
C GLN A 53 -6.29 -17.04 -7.54
N TYR A 54 -6.03 -16.61 -8.78
CA TYR A 54 -5.14 -15.47 -9.07
C TYR A 54 -5.66 -14.18 -8.42
N VAL A 55 -6.94 -13.85 -8.65
CA VAL A 55 -7.55 -12.63 -8.12
C VAL A 55 -7.67 -12.68 -6.60
N ALA A 56 -8.03 -13.83 -6.03
CA ALA A 56 -8.13 -14.01 -4.58
C ALA A 56 -6.78 -13.81 -3.89
N SER A 57 -5.72 -14.45 -4.40
CA SER A 57 -4.36 -14.31 -3.85
C SER A 57 -3.81 -12.89 -4.00
N LEU A 58 -4.05 -12.24 -5.15
CA LEU A 58 -3.69 -10.84 -5.37
C LEU A 58 -4.39 -9.91 -4.35
N SER A 59 -5.67 -10.14 -4.11
CA SER A 59 -6.45 -9.34 -3.15
C SER A 59 -5.92 -9.48 -1.73
N ILE A 60 -5.56 -10.70 -1.31
CA ILE A 60 -4.94 -10.97 0.00
C ILE A 60 -3.60 -10.24 0.13
N ILE A 61 -2.76 -10.27 -0.90
CA ILE A 61 -1.46 -9.58 -0.90
C ILE A 61 -1.64 -8.07 -0.77
N ILE A 62 -2.61 -7.48 -1.49
CA ILE A 62 -2.91 -6.05 -1.42
C ILE A 62 -3.34 -5.66 0.00
N ILE A 63 -4.33 -6.37 0.57
CA ILE A 63 -4.83 -6.09 1.93
C ILE A 63 -3.71 -6.22 2.97
N THR A 64 -2.89 -7.27 2.85
CA THR A 64 -1.76 -7.51 3.75
C THR A 64 -0.71 -6.41 3.64
N SER A 65 -0.35 -6.02 2.42
CA SER A 65 0.60 -4.93 2.15
C SER A 65 0.10 -3.58 2.67
N LEU A 66 -1.20 -3.31 2.54
CA LEU A 66 -1.83 -2.12 3.13
C LEU A 66 -1.71 -2.12 4.65
N GLY A 67 -2.02 -3.25 5.30
CA GLY A 67 -1.88 -3.43 6.75
C GLY A 67 -0.43 -3.24 7.22
N LEU A 68 0.52 -3.88 6.53
CA LEU A 68 1.95 -3.75 6.82
C LEU A 68 2.46 -2.33 6.61
N GLY A 69 2.03 -1.64 5.55
CA GLY A 69 2.37 -0.23 5.32
C GLY A 69 1.85 0.68 6.44
N ILE A 70 0.63 0.43 6.94
CA ILE A 70 0.07 1.16 8.09
C ILE A 70 0.90 0.92 9.35
N LEU A 71 1.23 -0.34 9.65
CA LEU A 71 2.04 -0.70 10.81
C LEU A 71 3.46 -0.12 10.72
N SER A 72 4.09 -0.21 9.57
CA SER A 72 5.46 0.30 9.32
C SER A 72 5.52 1.81 9.54
N HIS A 73 4.55 2.55 9.01
CA HIS A 73 4.43 3.98 9.27
C HIS A 73 4.29 4.28 10.76
N ARG A 74 3.45 3.52 11.48
CA ARG A 74 3.25 3.70 12.92
C ARG A 74 4.52 3.45 13.73
N VAL A 75 5.27 2.37 13.42
CA VAL A 75 6.54 2.05 14.09
C VAL A 75 7.60 3.10 13.80
N ALA A 76 7.66 3.62 12.56
CA ALA A 76 8.59 4.68 12.18
C ALA A 76 8.22 6.08 12.73
N GLY A 77 7.12 6.21 13.48
CA GLY A 77 6.61 7.51 13.93
C GLY A 77 6.08 8.39 12.79
N ILE A 78 5.94 7.83 11.58
CA ILE A 78 5.48 8.52 10.38
C ILE A 78 3.95 8.47 10.34
N ARG A 79 3.32 9.63 10.15
CA ARG A 79 1.86 9.70 10.05
C ARG A 79 1.40 9.29 8.65
N SER A 80 1.02 8.02 8.50
CA SER A 80 0.34 7.56 7.28
C SER A 80 -1.00 8.25 7.10
N GLY A 81 -1.24 8.85 5.93
CA GLY A 81 -2.55 9.39 5.59
C GLY A 81 -3.63 8.31 5.41
N LEU A 82 -3.25 7.06 5.08
CA LEU A 82 -4.17 5.92 4.96
C LEU A 82 -4.65 5.51 6.34
N SER A 83 -3.71 5.34 7.27
CA SER A 83 -4.01 5.04 8.67
C SER A 83 -4.85 6.14 9.32
N ALA A 84 -4.62 7.41 8.97
CA ALA A 84 -5.46 8.53 9.43
C ALA A 84 -6.88 8.46 8.85
N HIS A 85 -7.04 8.10 7.56
CA HIS A 85 -8.36 7.93 6.94
C HIS A 85 -9.15 6.75 7.52
N LEU A 86 -8.46 5.67 7.90
CA LEU A 86 -9.04 4.48 8.52
C LEU A 86 -9.26 4.63 10.04
N GLY A 87 -8.94 5.79 10.63
CA GLY A 87 -9.09 6.03 12.07
C GLY A 87 -8.10 5.27 12.96
N LEU A 88 -7.05 4.69 12.37
CA LEU A 88 -6.02 3.90 13.07
C LEU A 88 -4.88 4.78 13.62
N ASN A 89 -4.73 5.99 13.09
CA ASN A 89 -3.93 7.06 13.67
C ASN A 89 -4.87 8.14 14.22
N GLY A 90 -4.70 8.54 15.48
CA GLY A 90 -5.43 9.67 16.05
C GLY A 90 -5.24 10.94 15.19
N LEU A 91 -6.28 11.78 15.11
CA LEU A 91 -6.21 13.06 14.41
C LEU A 91 -4.97 13.84 14.87
N PRO A 92 -4.25 14.54 13.96
CA PRO A 92 -3.10 15.35 14.33
C PRO A 92 -3.47 16.29 15.48
N ASN A 93 -2.76 16.21 16.60
CA ASN A 93 -2.86 17.24 17.62
C ASN A 93 -2.46 18.56 16.95
N LYS A 94 -3.41 19.49 16.78
CA LYS A 94 -3.21 20.79 16.13
C LYS A 94 -2.14 21.64 16.82
N ASN A 95 -1.68 21.26 18.01
CA ASN A 95 -0.77 22.04 18.85
C ASN A 95 0.72 21.68 18.70
N ASN A 96 1.10 20.68 17.92
CA ASN A 96 2.52 20.33 17.68
C ASN A 96 2.88 20.41 16.19
N ILE A 97 2.82 21.62 15.64
CA ILE A 97 3.55 21.98 14.42
C ILE A 97 4.79 22.74 14.90
N VAL A 98 5.90 22.03 15.09
CA VAL A 98 7.22 22.68 15.12
C VAL A 98 7.68 22.75 13.67
N PHE A 99 8.08 23.95 13.28
CA PHE A 99 8.49 24.38 11.95
C PHE A 99 9.55 23.48 11.31
#